data_AF-A0A936CF32-F1
#
_entry.id   AF-A0A936CF32-F1
#
_cell.length_a   1.000
_cell.length_b   1.000
_cell.length_c   1.000
_cell.angle_alpha   90.00
_cell.angle_beta   90.00
_cell.angle_gamma   90.00
#
_symmetry.space_group_name_H-M   'P 1'
#
loop_
_entity.id
_entity.type
_entity.pdbx_description
1 polymer ?
#
loop_
_entity_poly.entity_id
_entity_poly.type
_entity_poly.pdbx_seq_one_letter_code
_entity_poly.pdbx_strand_id
1 'polypeptide(L)'
;MSLASRLTVAVTITLAATSVQAQQHQQHGAKPDSASKPAAMQHDMKGEHMMSPWKEMDAFHGVLGGTFHPAADKGDFAPLKANAQTLADKAKAWAGSTAPAACATPENAKAVTTIAASTADLAEKVKGSTSDADLKAAITAIHDTFEVVEKSCTAKQSMKGMKH
;
A
#
# COMPACT_ATOMS: atom_id res chain seq x y z
N MET A 1 6.26 -58.45 -2.58
CA MET A 1 7.60 -57.94 -2.24
C MET A 1 8.45 -58.02 -3.50
N SER A 2 8.75 -56.89 -4.14
CA SER A 2 9.80 -56.81 -5.16
C SER A 2 10.40 -55.42 -5.13
N LEU A 3 11.72 -55.39 -5.14
CA LEU A 3 12.59 -54.28 -4.79
C LEU A 3 12.84 -53.36 -6.00
N ALA A 4 13.02 -52.08 -5.66
CA ALA A 4 13.99 -51.13 -6.20
C ALA A 4 14.10 -50.95 -7.73
N SER A 5 13.85 -49.71 -8.18
CA SER A 5 14.87 -49.00 -8.96
C SER A 5 14.64 -47.50 -8.84
N ARG A 6 15.45 -46.84 -7.98
CA ARG A 6 15.55 -45.38 -7.92
C ARG A 6 16.64 -44.98 -8.90
N LEU A 7 16.26 -44.33 -10.00
CA LEU A 7 17.19 -43.71 -10.92
C LEU A 7 17.37 -42.24 -10.48
N THR A 8 18.48 -41.95 -9.83
CA THR A 8 18.89 -40.58 -9.52
C THR A 8 19.64 -40.01 -10.72
N VAL A 9 19.06 -39.03 -11.40
CA VAL A 9 19.76 -38.23 -12.41
C VAL A 9 20.42 -37.05 -11.72
N ALA A 10 21.74 -37.08 -11.57
CA ALA A 10 22.53 -35.95 -11.13
C ALA A 10 22.75 -35.01 -12.32
N VAL A 11 22.09 -33.85 -12.34
CA VAL A 11 22.36 -32.77 -13.29
C VAL A 11 23.40 -31.85 -12.66
N THR A 12 24.65 -31.97 -13.11
CA THR A 12 25.72 -31.03 -12.76
C THR A 12 25.60 -29.80 -13.65
N ILE A 13 25.08 -28.69 -13.11
CA ILE A 13 25.11 -27.38 -13.76
C ILE A 13 26.46 -26.73 -13.45
N THR A 14 27.32 -26.65 -14.46
CA THR A 14 28.54 -25.85 -14.47
C THR A 14 28.18 -24.36 -14.40
N LEU A 15 28.61 -23.66 -13.34
CA LEU A 15 28.62 -22.20 -13.28
C LEU A 15 29.76 -21.67 -14.16
N ALA A 16 29.42 -20.96 -15.23
CA ALA A 16 30.36 -20.10 -15.93
C ALA A 16 30.36 -18.72 -15.26
N ALA A 17 31.43 -18.42 -14.53
CA ALA A 17 31.71 -17.09 -14.01
C ALA A 17 32.34 -16.23 -15.12
N THR A 18 31.64 -15.20 -15.58
CA THR A 18 32.24 -14.11 -16.37
C THR A 18 32.48 -12.91 -15.45
N SER A 19 33.76 -12.70 -15.13
CA SER A 19 34.31 -11.45 -14.60
C SER A 19 34.91 -10.61 -15.73
N VAL A 20 35.25 -9.35 -15.41
CA VAL A 20 36.00 -8.33 -16.20
C VAL A 20 35.12 -7.46 -17.13
N GLN A 21 35.15 -6.13 -17.11
CA GLN A 21 35.95 -5.15 -16.37
C GLN A 21 35.25 -3.78 -16.33
N ALA A 22 35.46 -3.06 -15.24
CA ALA A 22 35.19 -1.64 -15.13
C ALA A 22 36.08 -0.83 -16.09
N GLN A 23 35.52 0.19 -16.74
CA GLN A 23 36.29 1.23 -17.41
C GLN A 23 36.06 2.54 -16.65
N GLN A 24 37.04 2.86 -15.80
CA GLN A 24 37.24 4.20 -15.25
C GLN A 24 37.55 5.15 -16.41
N HIS A 25 36.86 6.29 -16.46
CA HIS A 25 37.43 7.50 -17.01
C HIS A 25 37.55 8.54 -15.90
N GLN A 26 38.69 9.22 -15.91
CA GLN A 26 39.23 9.99 -14.82
C GLN A 26 38.58 11.37 -14.70
N GLN A 27 38.25 11.72 -13.46
CA GLN A 27 38.50 12.97 -12.74
C GLN A 27 38.50 14.30 -13.51
N HIS A 28 37.78 15.31 -12.99
CA HIS A 28 38.37 16.56 -12.49
C HIS A 28 37.42 17.16 -11.44
N GLY A 29 37.99 17.62 -10.32
CA GLY A 29 37.25 17.95 -9.10
C GLY A 29 36.71 19.37 -9.03
N ALA A 30 35.66 19.52 -8.22
CA ALA A 30 35.38 20.71 -7.42
C ALA A 30 34.56 20.27 -6.18
N LYS A 31 34.87 20.88 -5.04
CA LYS A 31 34.36 20.64 -3.68
C LYS A 31 32.85 20.97 -3.59
N PRO A 32 32.08 20.44 -2.60
CA PRO A 32 30.63 20.46 -2.64
C PRO A 32 30.08 21.71 -1.95
N ASP A 33 29.15 22.39 -2.60
CA ASP A 33 28.22 23.28 -1.93
C ASP A 33 26.79 22.79 -2.22
N SER A 34 26.09 22.55 -1.11
CA SER A 34 24.71 22.12 -0.99
C SER A 34 23.75 22.90 -1.89
N ALA A 35 23.05 22.19 -2.78
CA ALA A 35 21.64 22.43 -3.14
C ALA A 35 21.23 21.54 -4.33
N SER A 36 21.17 20.23 -4.14
CA SER A 36 20.46 19.37 -5.09
C SER A 36 18.96 19.46 -4.80
N LYS A 37 18.32 20.38 -5.53
CA LYS A 37 16.89 20.36 -5.85
C LYS A 37 16.50 18.94 -6.28
N PRO A 38 15.49 18.27 -5.69
CA PRO A 38 15.05 17.00 -6.23
C PRO A 38 14.34 17.23 -7.56
N ALA A 39 14.73 16.42 -8.54
CA ALA A 39 14.13 16.35 -9.85
C ALA A 39 12.62 16.12 -9.74
N ALA A 40 11.88 16.89 -10.53
CA ALA A 40 10.43 16.76 -10.69
C ALA A 40 10.09 15.30 -11.04
N MET A 41 9.39 14.66 -10.11
CA MET A 41 8.77 13.36 -10.29
C MET A 41 7.61 13.60 -11.25
N GLN A 42 7.61 12.88 -12.38
CA GLN A 42 6.65 13.04 -13.45
C GLN A 42 5.24 12.69 -12.92
N HIS A 43 4.38 13.71 -12.89
CA HIS A 43 2.97 13.62 -12.54
C HIS A 43 2.20 12.93 -13.67
N ASP A 44 1.76 11.70 -13.44
CA ASP A 44 0.57 11.15 -14.06
C ASP A 44 -0.01 10.07 -13.12
N MET A 45 -0.54 10.53 -11.98
CA MET A 45 -1.39 9.73 -11.10
C MET A 45 -2.69 10.51 -10.95
N LYS A 46 -3.76 9.96 -11.51
CA LYS A 46 -5.09 10.57 -11.57
C LYS A 46 -5.71 10.52 -10.17
N GLY A 47 -5.43 11.53 -9.37
CA GLY A 47 -5.89 11.71 -8.00
C GLY A 47 -4.83 12.44 -7.19
N GLU A 48 -4.97 13.75 -7.01
CA GLU A 48 -4.08 14.51 -6.13
C GLU A 48 -4.24 13.98 -4.70
N HIS A 49 -3.24 13.25 -4.19
CA HIS A 49 -3.20 12.79 -2.81
C HIS A 49 -2.95 14.01 -1.90
N MET A 50 -4.04 14.66 -1.51
CA MET A 50 -4.01 15.72 -0.50
C MET A 50 -3.70 15.05 0.84
N MET A 51 -2.53 15.34 1.43
CA MET A 51 -2.17 14.84 2.76
C MET A 51 -3.25 15.26 3.77
N SER A 52 -3.80 14.29 4.49
CA SER A 52 -4.72 14.51 5.57
C SER A 52 -4.00 15.08 6.79
N PRO A 53 -4.66 15.90 7.62
CA PRO A 53 -4.15 16.25 8.95
C PRO A 53 -4.08 15.02 9.87
N TRP A 54 -4.62 13.88 9.44
CA TRP A 54 -4.62 12.62 10.17
C TRP A 54 -3.58 11.65 9.59
N LYS A 55 -2.35 11.69 10.13
CA LYS A 55 -1.22 10.91 9.58
C LYS A 55 -1.50 9.41 9.45
N GLU A 56 -2.27 8.82 10.37
CA GLU A 56 -2.61 7.40 10.32
C GLU A 56 -3.59 7.08 9.19
N MET A 57 -4.49 8.01 8.86
CA MET A 57 -5.35 7.91 7.68
C MET A 57 -4.52 7.88 6.39
N ASP A 58 -3.53 8.76 6.26
CA ASP A 58 -2.64 8.79 5.09
C ASP A 58 -1.77 7.53 4.99
N ALA A 59 -1.25 7.05 6.13
CA ALA A 59 -0.47 5.82 6.18
C ALA A 59 -1.31 4.60 5.78
N PHE A 60 -2.60 4.58 6.15
CA PHE A 60 -3.55 3.57 5.70
C PHE A 60 -3.83 3.71 4.19
N HIS A 61 -4.12 4.93 3.72
CA HIS A 61 -4.42 5.21 2.32
C HIS A 61 -3.30 4.79 1.37
N GLY A 62 -2.02 5.03 1.75
CA GLY A 62 -0.89 4.62 0.93
C GLY A 62 -0.83 3.10 0.66
N VAL A 63 -1.18 2.28 1.65
CA VAL A 63 -1.25 0.82 1.48
C VAL A 63 -2.54 0.42 0.74
N LEU A 64 -3.65 1.09 1.04
CA LEU A 64 -4.93 0.85 0.39
C LEU A 64 -4.83 1.09 -1.11
N GLY A 65 -4.30 2.23 -1.58
CA GLY A 65 -4.15 2.53 -3.00
C GLY A 65 -3.25 1.52 -3.72
N GLY A 66 -2.16 1.07 -3.06
CA GLY A 66 -1.25 0.05 -3.60
C GLY A 66 -1.85 -1.37 -3.67
N THR A 67 -3.00 -1.62 -3.04
CA THR A 67 -3.67 -2.92 -3.04
C THR A 67 -4.99 -2.91 -3.81
N PHE A 68 -5.79 -1.86 -3.62
CA PHE A 68 -7.08 -1.65 -4.27
C PHE A 68 -6.93 -1.45 -5.78
N HIS A 69 -6.13 -0.48 -6.25
CA HIS A 69 -6.07 -0.18 -7.69
C HIS A 69 -5.58 -1.35 -8.55
N PRO A 70 -4.50 -2.09 -8.18
CA PRO A 70 -4.13 -3.29 -8.92
C PRO A 70 -5.24 -4.34 -8.99
N ALA A 71 -5.96 -4.59 -7.89
CA ALA A 71 -7.07 -5.54 -7.84
C ALA A 71 -8.31 -5.05 -8.61
N ALA A 72 -8.65 -3.76 -8.49
CA ALA A 72 -9.81 -3.13 -9.09
C ALA A 72 -9.67 -2.99 -10.61
N ASP A 73 -8.52 -2.49 -11.06
CA ASP A 73 -8.31 -2.05 -12.44
C ASP A 73 -7.69 -3.15 -13.32
N LYS A 74 -6.84 -4.00 -12.72
CA LYS A 74 -6.05 -5.00 -13.46
C LYS A 74 -6.38 -6.44 -13.08
N GLY A 75 -7.18 -6.65 -12.03
CA GLY A 75 -7.41 -7.98 -11.47
C GLY A 75 -6.15 -8.61 -10.88
N ASP A 76 -5.15 -7.79 -10.52
CA ASP A 76 -3.92 -8.27 -9.90
C ASP A 76 -4.07 -8.28 -8.38
N PHE A 77 -4.30 -9.48 -7.83
CA PHE A 77 -4.46 -9.70 -6.39
C PHE A 77 -3.14 -10.00 -5.68
N ALA A 78 -2.00 -10.08 -6.38
CA ALA A 78 -0.72 -10.36 -5.74
C ALA A 78 -0.32 -9.26 -4.74
N PRO A 79 -0.44 -7.95 -5.06
CA PRO A 79 -0.19 -6.88 -4.10
C PRO A 79 -1.12 -6.94 -2.89
N LEU A 80 -2.40 -7.23 -3.11
CA LEU A 80 -3.38 -7.36 -2.02
C LEU A 80 -3.00 -8.50 -1.08
N LYS A 81 -2.73 -9.70 -1.61
CA LYS A 81 -2.36 -10.88 -0.81
C LYS A 81 -1.07 -10.64 -0.02
N ALA A 82 -0.08 -9.96 -0.61
CA ALA A 82 1.18 -9.64 0.05
C ALA A 82 1.05 -8.59 1.17
N ASN A 83 0.08 -7.67 1.07
CA ASN A 83 -0.02 -6.52 1.96
C ASN A 83 -1.26 -6.52 2.87
N ALA A 84 -2.12 -7.54 2.82
CA ALA A 84 -3.37 -7.57 3.59
C ALA A 84 -3.15 -7.42 5.11
N GLN A 85 -2.10 -8.07 5.65
CA GLN A 85 -1.75 -7.92 7.06
C GLN A 85 -1.28 -6.50 7.37
N THR A 86 -0.41 -5.93 6.53
CA THR A 86 0.03 -4.53 6.66
C THR A 86 -1.15 -3.57 6.61
N LEU A 87 -2.11 -3.79 5.72
CA LEU A 87 -3.32 -2.98 5.61
C LEU A 87 -4.15 -3.04 6.90
N ALA A 88 -4.34 -4.24 7.47
CA ALA A 88 -5.02 -4.44 8.75
C ALA A 88 -4.29 -3.76 9.92
N ASP A 89 -2.96 -3.85 9.97
CA ASP A 89 -2.16 -3.23 11.02
C ASP A 89 -2.24 -1.70 10.97
N LYS A 90 -2.23 -1.10 9.76
CA LYS A 90 -2.43 0.34 9.57
C LYS A 90 -3.84 0.78 9.96
N ALA A 91 -4.86 0.02 9.58
CA ALA A 91 -6.25 0.32 9.96
C ALA A 91 -6.45 0.26 11.48
N LYS A 92 -5.85 -0.74 12.15
CA LYS A 92 -5.86 -0.85 13.61
C LYS A 92 -5.15 0.32 14.28
N ALA A 93 -3.98 0.71 13.78
CA ALA A 93 -3.27 1.88 14.29
C ALA A 93 -4.09 3.17 14.10
N TRP A 94 -4.76 3.31 12.95
CA TRP A 94 -5.65 4.43 12.69
C TRP A 94 -6.85 4.46 13.64
N ALA A 95 -7.53 3.34 13.86
CA ALA A 95 -8.63 3.24 14.82
C ALA A 95 -8.23 3.54 16.27
N GLY A 96 -6.96 3.28 16.63
CA GLY A 96 -6.41 3.60 17.95
C GLY A 96 -5.86 5.02 18.10
N SER A 97 -5.84 5.81 17.02
CA SER A 97 -5.25 7.15 17.02
C SER A 97 -6.27 8.25 17.35
N THR A 98 -5.77 9.43 17.71
CA THR A 98 -6.63 10.59 17.98
C THR A 98 -7.03 11.28 16.67
N ALA A 99 -8.34 11.30 16.39
CA ALA A 99 -8.87 12.03 15.25
C ALA A 99 -8.64 13.54 15.39
N PRO A 100 -8.21 14.25 14.33
CA PRO A 100 -8.23 15.71 14.30
C PRO A 100 -9.65 16.23 14.53
N ALA A 101 -9.79 17.42 15.11
CA ALA A 101 -11.10 17.99 15.46
C ALA A 101 -12.06 18.08 14.26
N ALA A 102 -11.56 18.34 13.05
CA ALA A 102 -12.36 18.38 11.83
C ALA A 102 -12.90 16.99 11.41
N CYS A 103 -12.21 15.92 11.83
CA CYS A 103 -12.53 14.52 11.52
C CYS A 103 -13.27 13.79 12.65
N ALA A 104 -13.33 14.37 13.85
CA ALA A 104 -13.85 13.73 15.06
C ALA A 104 -15.39 13.69 15.12
N THR A 105 -16.02 13.04 14.13
CA THR A 105 -17.46 12.80 14.10
C THR A 105 -17.79 11.36 14.50
N PRO A 106 -18.99 11.09 15.04
CA PRO A 106 -19.43 9.72 15.34
C PRO A 106 -19.43 8.81 14.09
N GLU A 107 -19.77 9.37 12.93
CA GLU A 107 -19.77 8.66 11.65
C GLU A 107 -18.36 8.22 11.26
N ASN A 108 -17.37 9.11 11.36
CA ASN A 108 -15.98 8.78 11.08
C ASN A 108 -15.44 7.76 12.07
N ALA A 109 -15.74 7.90 13.36
CA ALA A 109 -15.33 6.92 14.37
C ALA A 109 -15.88 5.51 14.06
N LYS A 110 -17.15 5.43 13.65
CA LYS A 110 -17.79 4.18 13.20
C LYS A 110 -17.11 3.65 11.94
N ALA A 111 -16.89 4.48 10.92
CA ALA A 111 -16.28 4.08 9.66
C ALA A 111 -14.86 3.55 9.85
N VAL A 112 -14.01 4.23 10.63
CA VAL A 112 -12.64 3.78 10.93
C VAL A 112 -12.64 2.45 11.69
N THR A 113 -13.58 2.26 12.62
CA THR A 113 -13.75 0.97 13.32
C THR A 113 -14.18 -0.14 12.35
N THR A 114 -15.12 0.15 11.43
CA THR A 114 -15.52 -0.78 10.39
C THR A 114 -14.34 -1.15 9.48
N ILE A 115 -13.55 -0.17 9.03
CA ILE A 115 -12.35 -0.40 8.21
C ILE A 115 -11.36 -1.31 8.95
N ALA A 116 -11.10 -1.08 10.24
CA ALA A 116 -10.21 -1.94 11.03
C ALA A 116 -10.72 -3.39 11.12
N ALA A 117 -12.03 -3.59 11.29
CA ALA A 117 -12.62 -4.93 11.31
C ALA A 117 -12.57 -5.60 9.93
N SER A 118 -12.97 -4.89 8.87
CA SER A 118 -13.00 -5.42 7.51
C SER A 118 -11.61 -5.75 6.96
N THR A 119 -10.60 -4.97 7.30
CA THR A 119 -9.21 -5.25 6.89
C THR A 119 -8.62 -6.45 7.64
N ALA A 120 -8.97 -6.64 8.92
CA ALA A 120 -8.62 -7.85 9.65
C ALA A 120 -9.28 -9.10 9.05
N ASP A 121 -10.56 -9.04 8.72
CA ASP A 121 -11.29 -10.11 8.02
C ASP A 121 -10.69 -10.40 6.63
N LEU A 122 -10.33 -9.36 5.88
CA LEU A 122 -9.61 -9.51 4.60
C LEU A 122 -8.26 -10.20 4.76
N ALA A 123 -7.50 -9.88 5.80
CA ALA A 123 -6.23 -10.54 6.09
C ALA A 123 -6.39 -12.04 6.39
N GLU A 124 -7.53 -12.46 6.95
CA GLU A 124 -7.86 -13.88 7.13
C GLU A 124 -8.31 -14.51 5.80
N LYS A 125 -9.14 -13.83 5.01
CA LYS A 125 -9.60 -14.32 3.69
C LYS A 125 -8.45 -14.63 2.74
N VAL A 126 -7.41 -13.79 2.69
CA VAL A 126 -6.26 -14.03 1.80
C VAL A 126 -5.41 -15.23 2.20
N LYS A 127 -5.51 -15.72 3.44
CA LYS A 127 -4.84 -16.95 3.90
C LYS A 127 -5.62 -18.20 3.53
N GLY A 128 -6.93 -18.06 3.32
CA GLY A 128 -7.82 -19.13 2.87
C GLY A 128 -7.91 -19.24 1.36
N SER A 129 -8.80 -20.12 0.90
CA SER A 129 -9.11 -20.31 -0.54
C SER A 129 -10.24 -19.37 -1.00
N THR A 130 -10.21 -18.10 -0.58
CA THR A 130 -11.22 -17.11 -1.00
C THR A 130 -11.07 -16.78 -2.48
N SER A 131 -12.20 -16.63 -3.19
CA SER A 131 -12.18 -16.30 -4.61
C SER A 131 -11.68 -14.88 -4.85
N ASP A 132 -11.04 -14.64 -5.99
CA ASP A 132 -10.59 -13.30 -6.37
C ASP A 132 -11.77 -12.32 -6.50
N ALA A 133 -12.97 -12.80 -6.86
CA ALA A 133 -14.18 -11.98 -6.88
C ALA A 133 -14.57 -11.49 -5.47
N ASP A 134 -14.50 -12.38 -4.47
CA ASP A 134 -14.79 -12.03 -3.08
C ASP A 134 -13.71 -11.10 -2.50
N LEU A 135 -12.43 -11.32 -2.85
CA LEU A 135 -11.34 -10.42 -2.47
C LEU A 135 -11.54 -9.02 -3.07
N LYS A 136 -11.98 -8.95 -4.33
CA LYS A 136 -12.30 -7.69 -5.01
C LYS A 136 -13.44 -6.96 -4.30
N ALA A 137 -14.53 -7.67 -4.01
CA ALA A 137 -15.67 -7.10 -3.30
C ALA A 137 -15.26 -6.56 -1.91
N ALA A 138 -14.44 -7.30 -1.18
CA ALA A 138 -13.98 -6.90 0.15
C ALA A 138 -13.08 -5.64 0.09
N ILE A 139 -12.08 -5.61 -0.80
CA ILE A 139 -11.18 -4.44 -0.90
C ILE A 139 -11.90 -3.20 -1.45
N THR A 140 -12.88 -3.37 -2.35
CA THR A 140 -13.75 -2.26 -2.81
C THR A 140 -14.58 -1.70 -1.65
N ALA A 141 -15.22 -2.55 -0.85
CA ALA A 141 -16.02 -2.08 0.29
C ALA A 141 -15.17 -1.31 1.33
N ILE A 142 -13.92 -1.74 1.55
CA ILE A 142 -12.96 -1.02 2.40
C ILE A 142 -12.62 0.35 1.80
N HIS A 143 -12.35 0.41 0.49
CA HIS A 143 -12.06 1.66 -0.22
C HIS A 143 -13.23 2.65 -0.17
N ASP A 144 -14.45 2.19 -0.46
CA ASP A 144 -15.63 3.04 -0.44
C ASP A 144 -15.91 3.59 0.96
N THR A 145 -15.67 2.78 2.00
CA THR A 145 -15.78 3.24 3.41
C THR A 145 -14.70 4.27 3.74
N PHE A 146 -13.49 4.10 3.22
CA PHE A 146 -12.40 5.08 3.38
C PHE A 146 -12.76 6.42 2.74
N GLU A 147 -13.31 6.43 1.54
CA GLU A 147 -13.70 7.66 0.85
C GLU A 147 -14.71 8.50 1.66
N VAL A 148 -15.60 7.86 2.42
CA VAL A 148 -16.54 8.56 3.30
C VAL A 148 -15.78 9.37 4.36
N VAL A 149 -14.76 8.76 4.97
CA VAL A 149 -13.93 9.43 5.99
C VAL A 149 -13.07 10.52 5.37
N GLU A 150 -12.45 10.26 4.21
CA GLU A 150 -11.62 11.24 3.52
C GLU A 150 -12.43 12.48 3.11
N LYS A 151 -13.59 12.29 2.48
CA LYS A 151 -14.48 13.40 2.07
C LYS A 151 -14.95 14.23 3.26
N SER A 152 -15.33 13.59 4.36
CA SER A 152 -15.82 14.30 5.54
C SER A 152 -14.71 15.09 6.24
N CYS A 153 -13.49 14.54 6.27
CA CYS A 153 -12.29 15.19 6.81
C CYS A 153 -11.80 16.37 5.96
N THR A 154 -11.82 16.24 4.63
CA THR A 154 -11.35 17.28 3.70
C THR A 154 -12.36 18.41 3.54
N ALA A 155 -13.65 18.09 3.35
CA ALA A 155 -14.72 19.09 3.22
C ALA A 155 -14.82 20.01 4.45
N LYS A 156 -14.66 19.47 5.66
CA LYS A 156 -14.71 20.26 6.90
C LYS A 156 -13.48 21.15 7.10
N GLN A 157 -12.34 20.81 6.50
CA GLN A 157 -11.17 21.69 6.52
C GLN A 157 -11.33 22.90 5.60
N SER A 158 -11.92 22.70 4.42
CA SER A 158 -12.21 23.79 3.49
C SER A 158 -13.17 24.84 4.08
N MET A 159 -14.09 24.42 4.96
CA MET A 159 -15.02 25.36 5.62
C MET A 159 -14.43 26.11 6.82
N LYS A 160 -13.35 25.61 7.45
CA LYS A 160 -12.68 26.30 8.58
C LYS A 160 -11.91 27.55 8.13
N GLY A 161 -11.56 27.63 6.83
CA GLY A 161 -10.86 28.76 6.22
C GLY A 161 -11.76 29.92 5.80
N MET A 162 -13.07 29.70 5.61
CA MET A 162 -14.04 30.78 5.39
C MET A 162 -14.40 31.42 6.75
N LYS A 163 -13.67 32.47 7.13
CA LYS A 163 -14.13 33.41 8.15
C LYS A 163 -15.39 34.11 7.63
N HIS A 164 -16.45 34.07 8.43
CA HIS A 164 -17.69 34.84 8.23
C HIS A 164 -17.43 36.35 8.14
#